data_AF-A0A925BEM3-F1
#
_entry.id   AF-A0A925BEM3-F1
#
_cell.length_a   1.000
_cell.length_b   1.000
_cell.length_c   1.000
_cell.angle_alpha   90.00
_cell.angle_beta   90.00
_cell.angle_gamma   90.00
#
_symmetry.space_group_name_H-M   'P 1'
#
loop_
_entity.id
_entity.type
_entity.pdbx_description
1 polymer ?
#
loop_
_entity_poly.entity_id
_entity_poly.type
_entity_poly.pdbx_seq_one_letter_code
_entity_poly.pdbx_strand_id
1 'polypeptide(L)'
;MSSIVRMDCRFCEAHLVAYLNGQLSAKARSRIARHVDECESCYAAYMNERDMSRELERRVPLVGANVGMGTNAAFARMWSAIEIEIPTSPAPAASTGWRWSYQLRYSLAALVFMLALLLPWTMEQHKIGLSLPIPPEPSLVIERGTPAPVISVALFSNTHPAATPTPGARTPDIESAPGTSDSGFGTDTP
;
A
#
# COMPACT_ATOMS: atom_id res chain seq x y z
N MET A 1 0.30 44.14 8.08
CA MET A 1 -0.93 43.38 7.82
C MET A 1 -1.14 43.35 6.32
N SER A 2 -0.50 42.39 5.66
CA SER A 2 -0.27 42.40 4.22
C SER A 2 -1.55 42.07 3.46
N SER A 3 -2.10 43.08 2.78
CA SER A 3 -3.22 42.91 1.87
C SER A 3 -2.73 42.64 0.45
N ILE A 4 -2.87 41.38 0.04
CA ILE A 4 -3.59 40.99 -1.20
C ILE A 4 -2.82 41.15 -2.53
N VAL A 5 -2.22 40.03 -2.95
CA VAL A 5 -2.49 39.47 -4.29
C VAL A 5 -3.76 38.63 -4.13
N ARG A 6 -4.90 39.01 -4.75
CA ARG A 6 -6.21 38.32 -4.62
C ARG A 6 -6.16 36.94 -5.29
N MET A 7 -5.54 35.99 -4.62
CA MET A 7 -5.77 34.58 -4.84
C MET A 7 -6.25 34.04 -3.51
N ASP A 8 -7.46 33.50 -3.49
CA ASP A 8 -8.04 33.00 -2.25
C ASP A 8 -7.22 31.80 -1.77
N CYS A 9 -6.91 31.74 -0.47
CA CYS A 9 -6.17 30.61 0.09
C CYS A 9 -6.87 29.27 -0.20
N ARG A 10 -8.21 29.27 -0.24
CA ARG A 10 -9.02 28.09 -0.65
C ARG A 10 -8.71 27.64 -2.08
N PHE A 11 -8.49 28.57 -3.01
CA PHE A 11 -8.12 28.23 -4.37
C PHE A 11 -6.72 27.61 -4.43
N CYS A 12 -5.77 28.18 -3.66
CA CYS A 12 -4.42 27.65 -3.56
C CYS A 12 -4.42 26.22 -3.00
N GLU A 13 -5.16 25.99 -1.92
CA GLU A 13 -5.29 24.69 -1.26
C GLU A 13 -5.89 23.63 -2.20
N ALA A 14 -6.97 23.96 -2.91
CA ALA A 14 -7.60 23.04 -3.86
C ALA A 14 -6.70 22.65 -5.05
N HIS A 15 -5.70 23.47 -5.39
CA HIS A 15 -4.80 23.23 -6.53
C HIS A 15 -3.38 22.86 -6.11
N LEU A 16 -3.11 22.69 -4.81
CA LEU A 16 -1.78 22.42 -4.29
C LEU A 16 -1.24 21.07 -4.76
N VAL A 17 -2.08 20.04 -4.78
CA VAL A 17 -1.72 18.69 -5.26
C VAL A 17 -1.38 18.72 -6.75
N ALA A 18 -2.17 19.43 -7.55
CA ALA A 18 -1.90 19.61 -8.98
C ALA A 18 -0.62 20.43 -9.25
N TYR A 19 -0.27 21.34 -8.32
CA TYR A 19 0.99 22.08 -8.33
C TYR A 19 2.18 21.16 -8.05
N LEU A 20 2.13 20.32 -7.02
CA LEU A 20 3.18 19.35 -6.70
C LEU A 20 3.43 18.37 -7.85
N ASN A 21 2.36 17.84 -8.46
CA ASN A 21 2.43 16.87 -9.56
C ASN A 21 2.75 17.50 -10.92
N GLY A 22 2.93 18.82 -11.01
CA GLY A 22 3.24 19.51 -12.26
C GLY A 22 2.11 19.50 -13.30
N GLN A 23 0.87 19.24 -12.89
CA GLN A 23 -0.31 19.14 -13.79
C GLN A 23 -0.92 20.51 -14.12
N LEU A 24 -0.46 21.58 -13.47
CA LEU A 24 -0.91 22.94 -13.75
C LEU A 24 -0.15 23.59 -14.91
N SER A 25 -0.86 24.43 -15.68
CA SER A 25 -0.26 25.29 -16.70
C SER A 25 0.80 26.23 -16.10
N ALA A 26 1.79 26.63 -16.91
CA ALA A 26 2.91 27.47 -16.43
C ALA A 26 2.43 28.77 -15.77
N LYS A 27 1.38 29.41 -16.31
CA LYS A 27 0.79 30.64 -15.75
C LYS A 27 0.06 30.38 -14.42
N ALA A 28 -0.61 29.24 -14.26
CA ALA A 28 -1.24 28.89 -12.98
C ALA A 28 -0.19 28.56 -11.91
N ARG A 29 0.88 27.87 -12.31
CA ARG A 29 2.00 27.49 -11.45
C ARG A 29 2.72 28.71 -10.86
N SER A 30 3.05 29.71 -11.69
CA SER A 30 3.71 30.93 -11.20
C SER A 30 2.85 31.74 -10.23
N ARG A 31 1.52 31.78 -10.42
CA ARG A 31 0.61 32.45 -9.48
C ARG A 31 0.57 31.76 -8.13
N ILE A 32 0.49 30.43 -8.11
CA ILE A 32 0.47 29.65 -6.87
C ILE A 32 1.82 29.73 -6.16
N ALA A 33 2.93 29.62 -6.90
CA ALA A 33 4.28 29.78 -6.33
C ALA A 33 4.40 31.12 -5.58
N ARG A 34 4.04 32.23 -6.24
CA ARG A 34 4.04 33.54 -5.60
C ARG A 34 3.13 33.62 -4.37
N HIS A 35 1.93 33.02 -4.41
CA HIS A 35 1.03 33.03 -3.27
C HIS A 35 1.56 32.19 -2.09
N VAL A 36 2.18 31.05 -2.37
CA VAL A 36 2.82 30.18 -1.37
C VAL A 36 4.02 30.88 -0.73
N ASP A 37 4.79 31.67 -1.50
CA ASP A 37 5.91 32.46 -0.97
C ASP A 37 5.46 33.62 -0.07
N GLU A 38 4.28 34.20 -0.34
CA GLU A 38 3.74 35.35 0.40
C GLU A 38 2.88 34.97 1.62
N CYS A 39 2.26 33.78 1.60
CA CYS A 39 1.26 33.36 2.59
C CYS A 39 1.74 32.18 3.44
N GLU A 40 2.07 32.45 4.71
CA GLU A 40 2.60 31.46 5.65
C GLU A 40 1.67 30.24 5.83
N SER A 41 0.35 30.44 5.86
CA SER A 41 -0.59 29.32 6.01
C SER A 41 -0.60 28.39 4.79
N CYS A 42 -0.50 28.95 3.59
CA CYS A 42 -0.42 28.15 2.35
C CYS A 42 0.94 27.47 2.23
N TYR A 43 2.01 28.10 2.71
CA TYR A 43 3.33 27.48 2.80
C TYR A 43 3.35 26.27 3.75
N ALA A 44 2.72 26.39 4.93
CA ALA A 44 2.60 25.28 5.87
C ALA A 44 1.82 24.11 5.28
N ALA A 45 0.70 24.39 4.59
CA ALA A 45 -0.08 23.37 3.88
C ALA A 45 0.76 22.69 2.76
N TYR A 46 1.55 23.46 2.02
CA TYR A 46 2.45 22.95 0.99
C TYR A 46 3.50 21.99 1.54
N MET A 47 4.11 22.35 2.66
CA MET A 47 5.11 21.51 3.33
C MET A 47 4.49 20.21 3.86
N ASN A 48 3.28 20.28 4.44
CA ASN A 48 2.57 19.09 4.91
C ASN A 48 2.28 18.11 3.75
N GLU A 49 1.73 18.59 2.64
CA GLU A 49 1.43 17.74 1.47
C GLU A 49 2.69 17.10 0.90
N ARG A 50 3.80 17.84 0.89
CA ARG A 50 5.10 17.34 0.42
C ARG A 50 5.67 16.27 1.35
N ASP A 51 5.53 16.45 2.66
CA ASP A 51 6.00 15.47 3.65
C ASP A 51 5.12 14.22 3.66
N MET A 52 3.81 14.35 3.47
CA MET A 52 2.91 13.21 3.26
C MET A 52 3.28 12.44 1.98
N SER A 53 3.56 13.15 0.88
CA SER A 53 4.00 12.52 -0.37
C SER A 53 5.30 11.75 -0.18
N ARG A 54 6.30 12.34 0.50
CA ARG A 54 7.56 11.67 0.86
C ARG A 54 7.33 10.47 1.79
N GLU A 55 6.43 10.60 2.75
CA GLU A 55 6.12 9.51 3.66
C GLU A 55 5.44 8.35 2.94
N LEU A 56 4.54 8.65 1.99
CA LEU A 56 3.96 7.64 1.10
C LEU A 56 5.03 6.99 0.24
N GLU A 57 5.93 7.75 -0.37
CA GLU A 57 7.07 7.21 -1.13
C GLU A 57 7.99 6.33 -0.27
N ARG A 58 8.17 6.66 1.00
CA ARG A 58 8.94 5.82 1.95
C ARG A 58 8.20 4.58 2.40
N ARG A 59 6.89 4.71 2.71
CA ARG A 59 6.08 3.65 3.31
C ARG A 59 5.52 2.68 2.32
N VAL A 60 5.20 3.11 1.11
CA VAL A 60 4.85 2.22 0.01
C VAL A 60 6.20 1.66 -0.44
N PRO A 61 6.64 0.50 0.09
CA PRO A 61 7.90 -0.08 -0.35
C PRO A 61 7.60 -0.43 -1.80
N LEU A 62 8.22 0.32 -2.74
CA LEU A 62 7.86 0.32 -4.16
C LEU A 62 7.24 -1.03 -4.52
N VAL A 63 5.98 -1.02 -4.94
CA VAL A 63 5.38 -2.19 -5.59
C VAL A 63 6.24 -2.64 -6.81
N GLY A 64 7.28 -1.85 -7.17
CA GLY A 64 8.41 -2.19 -8.06
C GLY A 64 9.86 -2.29 -7.49
N ALA A 65 10.22 -2.09 -6.22
CA ALA A 65 11.64 -2.20 -5.77
C ALA A 65 12.03 -3.67 -5.66
N ASN A 66 11.10 -4.51 -5.22
CA ASN A 66 11.23 -5.97 -5.20
C ASN A 66 11.23 -6.54 -6.63
N VAL A 67 10.87 -5.71 -7.62
CA VAL A 67 10.88 -6.02 -9.06
C VAL A 67 12.25 -5.72 -9.69
N GLY A 68 13.22 -5.26 -8.90
CA GLY A 68 14.59 -4.93 -9.31
C GLY A 68 15.50 -6.12 -9.65
N MET A 69 15.10 -7.38 -9.41
CA MET A 69 15.97 -8.54 -9.71
C MET A 69 15.45 -9.53 -10.77
N GLY A 70 14.34 -9.24 -11.46
CA GLY A 70 13.95 -10.06 -12.62
C GLY A 70 12.53 -9.88 -13.18
N THR A 71 11.63 -9.22 -12.46
CA THR A 71 10.21 -9.14 -12.84
C THR A 71 9.84 -7.88 -13.65
N ASN A 72 10.75 -6.91 -13.82
CA ASN A 72 10.50 -5.68 -14.57
C ASN A 72 10.22 -5.95 -16.06
N ALA A 73 10.92 -6.91 -16.68
CA ALA A 73 10.69 -7.24 -18.08
C ALA A 73 9.34 -7.94 -18.33
N ALA A 74 8.81 -8.64 -17.33
CA ALA A 74 7.50 -9.29 -17.42
C ALA A 74 6.37 -8.27 -17.22
N PHE A 75 6.51 -7.39 -16.21
CA PHE A 75 5.57 -6.31 -15.99
C PHE A 75 5.54 -5.32 -17.16
N ALA A 76 6.71 -4.86 -17.64
CA ALA A 76 6.77 -3.96 -18.79
C ALA A 76 6.14 -4.56 -20.05
N ARG A 77 6.32 -5.88 -20.28
CA ARG A 77 5.66 -6.58 -21.39
C ARG A 77 4.14 -6.65 -21.21
N MET A 78 3.67 -7.02 -20.02
CA MET A 78 2.24 -7.04 -19.72
C MET A 78 1.62 -5.64 -19.84
N TRP A 79 2.30 -4.62 -19.32
CA TRP A 79 1.86 -3.23 -19.40
C TRP A 79 1.81 -2.73 -20.83
N SER A 80 2.83 -3.02 -21.65
CA SER A 80 2.83 -2.67 -23.07
C SER A 80 1.72 -3.38 -23.87
N ALA A 81 1.39 -4.63 -23.49
CA ALA A 81 0.28 -5.35 -24.11
C ALA A 81 -1.07 -4.70 -23.79
N ILE A 82 -1.27 -4.28 -22.54
CA ILE A 82 -2.47 -3.54 -22.11
C ILE A 82 -2.56 -2.19 -22.83
N GLU A 83 -1.45 -1.49 -23.00
CA GLU A 83 -1.40 -0.18 -23.65
C GLU A 83 -1.77 -0.26 -25.14
N ILE A 84 -1.47 -1.39 -25.79
CA ILE A 84 -1.93 -1.69 -27.16
C ILE A 84 -3.42 -2.07 -27.18
N GLU A 85 -3.92 -2.72 -26.13
CA GLU A 85 -5.32 -3.13 -26.01
C GLU A 85 -6.27 -2.02 -25.59
N ILE A 86 -5.80 -0.91 -25.01
CA ILE A 86 -6.64 0.25 -24.76
C ILE A 86 -6.86 0.96 -26.10
N PRO A 87 -8.03 0.81 -26.76
CA PRO A 87 -8.28 1.58 -27.97
C PRO A 87 -8.26 3.05 -27.56
N THR A 88 -7.24 3.78 -28.04
CA THR A 88 -7.30 5.24 -28.05
C THR A 88 -8.55 5.57 -28.83
N SER A 89 -9.64 5.95 -28.15
CA SER A 89 -10.92 6.21 -28.79
C SER A 89 -10.65 7.09 -30.02
N PRO A 90 -10.99 6.63 -31.24
CA PRO A 90 -10.68 7.37 -32.44
C PRO A 90 -11.29 8.76 -32.26
N ALA A 91 -10.44 9.79 -32.41
CA ALA A 91 -10.84 11.18 -32.29
C ALA A 91 -12.15 11.37 -33.05
N PRO A 92 -13.23 11.86 -32.41
CA PRO A 92 -14.53 11.91 -33.03
C PRO A 92 -14.43 12.84 -34.24
N ALA A 93 -14.45 12.26 -35.45
CA ALA A 93 -14.63 13.01 -36.67
C ALA A 93 -15.93 13.82 -36.52
N ALA A 94 -15.81 15.14 -36.68
CA ALA A 94 -16.72 16.16 -36.18
C ALA A 94 -18.11 16.24 -36.85
N SER A 95 -18.75 15.13 -37.20
CA SER A 95 -20.04 15.17 -37.90
C SER A 95 -20.94 13.97 -37.59
N THR A 96 -21.64 13.97 -36.44
CA THR A 96 -23.04 13.47 -36.31
C THR A 96 -23.54 13.52 -34.85
N GLY A 97 -24.16 14.65 -34.46
CA GLY A 97 -24.71 14.84 -33.10
C GLY A 97 -25.84 13.88 -32.69
N TRP A 98 -26.43 13.13 -33.61
CA TRP A 98 -27.50 12.18 -33.30
C TRP A 98 -27.01 10.78 -32.86
N ARG A 99 -25.84 10.32 -33.35
CA ARG A 99 -25.29 9.01 -32.94
C ARG A 99 -24.68 9.06 -31.53
N TRP A 100 -24.22 10.23 -31.10
CA TRP A 100 -23.61 10.45 -29.78
C TRP A 100 -24.60 10.25 -28.62
N SER A 101 -25.86 10.67 -28.78
CA SER A 101 -26.87 10.52 -27.72
C SER A 101 -27.26 9.07 -27.48
N TYR A 102 -27.27 8.23 -28.53
CA TYR A 102 -27.46 6.79 -28.38
C TYR A 102 -26.28 6.12 -27.67
N GLN A 103 -25.03 6.45 -28.05
CA GLN A 103 -23.84 5.90 -27.38
C GLN A 103 -23.78 6.26 -25.89
N LEU A 104 -24.14 7.51 -25.53
CA LEU A 104 -24.24 7.92 -24.13
C LEU A 104 -25.26 7.09 -23.34
N ARG A 105 -26.45 6.84 -23.92
CA ARG A 105 -27.50 6.03 -23.27
C ARG A 105 -27.05 4.59 -23.02
N TYR A 106 -26.39 3.96 -23.99
CA TYR A 106 -25.87 2.60 -23.81
C TYR A 106 -24.70 2.54 -22.82
N SER A 107 -23.79 3.52 -22.83
CA SER A 107 -22.70 3.58 -21.85
C SER A 107 -23.23 3.74 -20.41
N LEU A 108 -24.26 4.56 -20.23
CA LEU A 108 -24.89 4.79 -18.94
C LEU A 108 -25.64 3.54 -18.47
N ALA A 109 -26.36 2.87 -19.38
CA ALA A 109 -27.00 1.58 -19.09
C ALA A 109 -25.97 0.51 -18.69
N ALA A 110 -24.85 0.41 -19.40
CA ALA A 110 -23.77 -0.52 -19.09
C ALA A 110 -23.15 -0.21 -17.71
N LEU A 111 -22.90 1.07 -17.39
CA LEU A 111 -22.35 1.48 -16.11
C LEU A 111 -23.31 1.17 -14.95
N VAL A 112 -24.61 1.47 -15.12
CA VAL A 112 -25.64 1.13 -14.14
C VAL A 112 -25.73 -0.38 -13.93
N PHE A 113 -25.63 -1.17 -15.00
CA PHE A 113 -25.63 -2.63 -14.94
C PHE A 113 -24.39 -3.17 -14.21
N MET A 114 -23.20 -2.64 -14.50
CA MET A 114 -21.95 -2.99 -13.81
C MET A 114 -22.01 -2.65 -12.32
N LEU A 115 -22.56 -1.47 -11.96
CA LEU A 115 -22.77 -1.06 -10.58
C LEU A 115 -23.79 -1.97 -9.86
N ALA A 116 -24.87 -2.33 -10.53
CA ALA A 116 -25.89 -3.25 -10.00
C ALA A 116 -25.33 -4.65 -9.72
N LEU A 117 -24.35 -5.11 -10.50
CA LEU A 117 -23.63 -6.37 -10.26
C LEU A 117 -22.64 -6.27 -9.10
N LEU A 118 -21.96 -5.13 -8.92
CA LEU A 118 -21.02 -4.94 -7.81
C LEU A 118 -21.71 -4.79 -6.45
N LEU A 119 -22.86 -4.10 -6.40
CA LEU A 119 -23.60 -3.83 -5.16
C LEU A 119 -23.84 -5.07 -4.27
N PRO A 120 -24.41 -6.18 -4.76
CA PRO A 120 -24.63 -7.37 -3.94
C PRO A 120 -23.33 -7.96 -3.41
N TRP A 121 -22.25 -7.90 -4.20
CA TRP A 121 -20.94 -8.39 -3.76
C TRP A 121 -20.35 -7.55 -2.62
N THR A 122 -20.52 -6.23 -2.67
CA THR A 122 -20.04 -5.34 -1.60
C THR A 122 -20.84 -5.51 -0.29
N MET A 123 -22.14 -5.81 -0.38
CA MET A 123 -22.99 -6.03 0.79
C MET A 123 -22.65 -7.31 1.56
N GLU A 124 -22.09 -8.31 0.87
CA GLU A 124 -21.71 -9.58 1.51
C GLU A 124 -20.46 -9.44 2.39
N GLN A 125 -19.57 -8.50 2.08
CA GLN A 125 -18.36 -8.25 2.88
C GLN A 125 -18.65 -7.59 4.23
N HIS A 126 -19.74 -6.84 4.37
CA HIS A 126 -20.10 -6.19 5.63
C HIS A 126 -20.57 -7.18 6.71
N LYS A 127 -20.89 -8.44 6.35
CA LYS A 127 -21.27 -9.47 7.33
C LYS A 127 -20.07 -10.12 8.05
N ILE A 128 -18.85 -9.88 7.59
CA ILE A 128 -17.63 -10.55 8.10
C ILE A 128 -16.85 -9.64 9.10
N GLY A 129 -17.23 -8.37 9.26
CA GLY A 129 -16.41 -7.36 9.94
C GLY A 129 -16.62 -7.09 11.43
N LEU A 130 -17.50 -7.80 12.16
CA LEU A 130 -17.86 -7.42 13.55
C LEU A 130 -17.55 -8.46 14.62
N SER A 131 -16.76 -9.50 14.32
CA SER A 131 -16.19 -10.39 15.34
C SER A 131 -14.68 -10.21 15.46
N LEU A 132 -14.21 -8.97 15.69
CA LEU A 132 -12.89 -8.82 16.29
C LEU A 132 -13.02 -9.13 17.79
N PRO A 133 -12.25 -10.09 18.34
CA PRO A 133 -12.21 -10.31 19.78
C PRO A 133 -11.71 -9.03 20.45
N ILE A 134 -12.56 -8.47 21.31
CA ILE A 134 -12.25 -7.31 22.13
C ILE A 134 -10.96 -7.60 22.89
N PRO A 135 -9.89 -6.78 22.72
CA PRO A 135 -8.68 -6.94 23.50
C PRO A 135 -9.01 -6.76 24.99
N PRO A 136 -8.51 -7.62 25.89
CA PRO A 136 -8.82 -7.51 27.30
C PRO A 136 -8.35 -6.16 27.85
N GLU A 137 -9.23 -5.45 28.52
CA GLU A 137 -8.90 -4.18 29.18
C GLU A 137 -7.79 -4.42 30.22
N PRO A 138 -6.72 -3.60 30.22
CA PRO A 138 -5.72 -3.65 31.27
C PRO A 138 -6.38 -3.18 32.57
N SER A 139 -6.67 -4.13 33.47
CA SER A 139 -7.02 -3.81 34.84
C SER A 139 -5.80 -3.17 35.50
N LEU A 140 -5.87 -1.86 35.74
CA LEU A 140 -4.94 -1.14 36.59
C LEU A 140 -5.18 -1.59 38.04
N VAL A 141 -4.54 -2.71 38.42
CA VAL A 141 -4.37 -3.07 39.82
C VAL A 141 -3.40 -2.07 40.43
N ILE A 142 -3.96 -0.99 41.00
CA ILE A 142 -3.22 -0.11 41.90
C ILE A 142 -3.08 -0.87 43.23
N GLU A 143 -2.01 -1.66 43.30
CA GLU A 143 -1.58 -2.30 44.54
C GLU A 143 -1.04 -1.20 45.46
N ARG A 144 -1.89 -0.76 46.39
CA ARG A 144 -1.57 0.24 47.41
C ARG A 144 -0.68 -0.42 48.46
N GLY A 145 0.61 -0.52 48.16
CA GLY A 145 1.63 -1.00 49.09
C GLY A 145 1.70 -0.15 50.35
N THR A 146 1.24 -0.71 51.47
CA THR A 146 1.63 -0.28 52.81
C THR A 146 2.92 -1.04 53.16
N PRO A 147 4.02 -0.37 53.53
CA PRO A 147 5.27 -1.05 53.83
C PRO A 147 5.22 -1.73 55.20
N ALA A 148 5.41 -3.05 55.24
CA ALA A 148 5.90 -3.74 56.42
C ALA A 148 6.85 -4.87 55.97
N PRO A 149 8.09 -4.91 56.47
CA PRO A 149 9.04 -5.95 56.10
C PRO A 149 8.72 -7.21 56.89
N VAL A 150 8.36 -8.29 56.19
CA VAL A 150 8.44 -9.63 56.78
C VAL A 150 9.18 -10.52 55.81
N ILE A 151 10.40 -10.83 56.21
CA ILE A 151 11.26 -11.85 55.62
C ILE A 151 10.55 -13.19 55.77
N SER A 152 10.20 -13.82 54.65
CA SER A 152 9.84 -15.23 54.60
C SER A 152 10.54 -15.88 53.42
N VAL A 153 11.70 -16.46 53.71
CA VAL A 153 12.37 -17.44 52.86
C VAL A 153 11.58 -18.75 52.95
N ALA A 154 11.07 -19.23 51.83
CA ALA A 154 10.61 -20.61 51.69
C ALA A 154 11.07 -21.16 50.34
N LEU A 155 12.19 -21.89 50.39
CA LEU A 155 12.63 -22.86 49.39
C LEU A 155 11.64 -24.02 49.33
N PHE A 156 11.00 -24.28 48.19
CA PHE A 156 10.51 -25.60 47.73
C PHE A 156 10.32 -25.52 46.19
N SER A 157 11.22 -26.10 45.40
CA SER A 157 11.23 -27.50 44.89
C SER A 157 10.27 -27.76 43.72
N ASN A 158 10.90 -28.06 42.57
CA ASN A 158 10.37 -28.64 41.32
C ASN A 158 9.34 -29.76 41.50
N THR A 159 8.34 -29.82 40.60
CA THR A 159 7.74 -31.01 39.88
C THR A 159 6.44 -30.55 39.19
N HIS A 160 5.99 -30.91 37.98
CA HIS A 160 6.26 -31.88 36.90
C HIS A 160 5.25 -31.50 35.74
N PRO A 161 5.06 -32.21 34.61
CA PRO A 161 5.96 -32.86 33.64
C PRO A 161 5.84 -32.31 32.21
N ALA A 162 6.85 -32.62 31.40
CA ALA A 162 6.77 -32.70 29.95
C ALA A 162 6.21 -34.07 29.49
N ALA A 163 5.61 -34.05 28.30
CA ALA A 163 5.48 -35.12 27.31
C ALA A 163 4.41 -36.22 27.49
N THR A 164 3.50 -36.28 26.51
CA THR A 164 2.97 -37.52 25.93
C THR A 164 3.34 -37.56 24.44
N PRO A 165 4.34 -38.37 24.03
CA PRO A 165 4.51 -38.81 22.66
C PRO A 165 3.85 -40.19 22.44
N THR A 166 3.09 -40.31 21.35
CA THR A 166 2.50 -41.57 20.89
C THR A 166 3.57 -42.50 20.29
N PRO A 167 3.64 -43.79 20.68
CA PRO A 167 4.65 -44.74 20.21
C PRO A 167 4.20 -45.67 19.07
N GLY A 168 5.15 -46.05 18.21
CA GLY A 168 5.12 -47.22 17.31
C GLY A 168 5.02 -46.86 15.81
N ALA A 169 5.83 -47.35 14.88
CA ALA A 169 6.80 -48.45 14.93
C ALA A 169 7.69 -48.43 13.66
N ARG A 170 8.85 -49.11 13.76
CA ARG A 170 9.71 -49.70 12.70
C ARG A 170 10.67 -48.81 11.91
N THR A 171 11.92 -48.84 12.37
CA THR A 171 13.13 -49.07 11.55
C THR A 171 13.01 -50.44 10.84
N PRO A 172 13.68 -50.66 9.68
CA PRO A 172 15.11 -51.03 9.76
C PRO A 172 16.02 -50.57 8.58
N ASP A 173 17.32 -50.65 8.86
CA ASP A 173 18.50 -50.84 7.97
C ASP A 173 18.95 -49.69 7.03
N ILE A 174 20.06 -49.01 7.29
CA ILE A 174 21.48 -49.38 7.04
C ILE A 174 21.73 -49.73 5.57
N GLU A 175 22.29 -48.78 4.79
CA GLU A 175 23.37 -49.08 3.86
C GLU A 175 24.27 -47.84 3.67
N SER A 176 25.49 -47.98 4.19
CA SER A 176 26.64 -47.13 3.90
C SER A 176 27.21 -47.52 2.54
N ALA A 177 27.57 -46.55 1.69
CA ALA A 177 28.88 -46.56 1.01
C ALA A 177 29.16 -45.27 0.20
N PRO A 178 30.46 -44.97 -0.05
CA PRO A 178 30.96 -43.68 -0.53
C PRO A 178 31.49 -43.71 -1.98
N GLY A 179 31.77 -42.54 -2.55
CA GLY A 179 32.60 -42.38 -3.76
C GLY A 179 32.60 -40.92 -4.23
N THR A 180 33.69 -40.14 -4.09
CA THR A 180 34.79 -39.93 -5.10
C THR A 180 34.20 -39.51 -6.47
N SER A 181 34.57 -38.45 -7.20
CA SER A 181 35.85 -37.76 -7.51
C SER A 181 35.42 -36.60 -8.45
N ASP A 182 35.93 -35.37 -8.36
CA ASP A 182 37.21 -34.86 -8.86
C ASP A 182 37.18 -34.27 -10.30
N SER A 183 37.82 -33.09 -10.45
CA SER A 183 38.43 -32.47 -11.65
C SER A 183 37.54 -32.06 -12.84
N GLY A 184 37.81 -31.02 -13.64
CA GLY A 184 38.94 -30.06 -13.80
C GLY A 184 38.51 -28.98 -14.81
N PHE A 185 38.90 -27.71 -14.63
CA PHE A 185 40.06 -27.05 -15.27
C PHE A 185 40.02 -26.98 -16.82
N GLY A 186 40.13 -25.75 -17.34
CA GLY A 186 40.29 -25.46 -18.77
C GLY A 186 40.42 -23.95 -19.01
N THR A 187 41.62 -23.43 -18.78
CA THR A 187 42.13 -22.22 -19.45
C THR A 187 42.21 -22.47 -20.95
N ASP A 188 42.07 -21.44 -21.78
CA ASP A 188 43.11 -21.06 -22.74
C ASP A 188 42.75 -19.81 -23.57
N THR A 189 43.72 -18.90 -23.57
CA THR A 189 44.02 -17.75 -24.45
C THR A 189 44.26 -18.21 -25.91
N PRO A 190 44.28 -17.33 -26.93
CA PRO A 190 45.26 -16.26 -27.10
C PRO A 190 44.69 -14.84 -27.31
#